data_AF-A0A520A0I7-F1
#
_entry.id   AF-A0A520A0I7-F1
#
_cell.length_a   1.000
_cell.length_b   1.000
_cell.length_c   1.000
_cell.angle_alpha   90.00
_cell.angle_beta   90.00
_cell.angle_gamma   90.00
#
_symmetry.space_group_name_H-M   'P 1'
#
loop_
_entity.id
_entity.type
_entity.pdbx_description
1 polymer ?
#
loop_
_entity_poly.entity_id
_entity_poly.type
_entity_poly.pdbx_seq_one_letter_code
_entity_poly.pdbx_strand_id
1 'polypeptide(L)'
;MKRSIVGLLLAIPMLSLGQSNYLKGYIVNSTLDTLRGYIDYKSKVRTVSAVNFKQQLDGPAQTFTPENAKGYGVDGLQAFESFNVRISKGATKTEGLKIGIDTSSRRATVFLKVLQRGPN
;
A
#
# COMPACT_ATOMS: atom_id res chain seq x y z
N MET A 1 19.76 -8.99 41.00
CA MET A 1 18.84 -7.86 40.71
C MET A 1 19.23 -7.11 39.43
N LYS A 2 20.43 -6.50 39.34
CA LYS A 2 20.85 -5.69 38.17
C LYS A 2 20.87 -6.47 36.83
N ARG A 3 21.33 -7.73 36.83
CA ARG A 3 21.41 -8.58 35.63
C ARG A 3 20.05 -9.04 35.11
N SER A 4 19.08 -9.23 36.00
CA SER A 4 17.71 -9.64 35.66
C SER A 4 16.92 -8.50 34.98
N ILE A 5 17.19 -7.24 35.36
CA ILE A 5 16.57 -6.05 34.75
C ILE A 5 17.04 -5.85 33.30
N VAL A 6 18.31 -6.10 33.01
CA VAL A 6 18.86 -6.00 31.65
C VAL A 6 18.21 -7.02 30.71
N GLY A 7 18.01 -8.25 31.18
CA GLY A 7 17.30 -9.28 30.40
C GLY A 7 15.85 -8.89 30.09
N LEU A 8 15.15 -8.29 31.05
CA LEU A 8 13.78 -7.79 30.86
C LEU A 8 13.72 -6.63 29.84
N LEU A 9 14.68 -5.70 29.90
CA LEU A 9 14.75 -4.58 28.94
C LEU A 9 14.97 -5.05 27.50
N LEU A 10 15.74 -6.13 27.30
CA LEU A 10 16.02 -6.69 25.98
C LEU A 10 14.82 -7.45 25.38
N ALA A 11 13.81 -7.81 26.17
CA ALA A 11 12.59 -8.47 25.70
C ALA A 11 11.52 -7.48 25.18
N ILE A 12 11.60 -6.21 25.56
CA ILE A 12 10.63 -5.16 25.16
C ILE A 12 10.48 -5.00 23.63
N PRO A 13 11.55 -5.04 22.81
CA PRO A 13 11.42 -4.91 21.36
C PRO A 13 10.58 -6.02 20.70
N MET A 14 10.45 -7.19 21.35
CA MET A 14 9.63 -8.30 20.83
C MET A 14 8.13 -7.99 20.85
N LEU A 15 7.71 -6.97 21.62
CA LEU A 15 6.32 -6.49 21.68
C LEU A 15 6.05 -5.37 20.67
N SER A 16 7.06 -4.92 19.92
CA SER A 16 6.88 -3.88 18.91
C SER A 16 6.17 -4.44 17.69
N LEU A 17 4.85 -4.29 17.65
CA LEU A 17 4.09 -4.43 16.41
C LEU A 17 4.50 -3.31 15.45
N GLY A 18 4.73 -3.62 14.18
CA GLY A 18 5.12 -2.63 13.17
C GLY A 18 4.13 -1.46 13.11
N GLN A 19 4.64 -0.23 13.07
CA GLN A 19 3.81 0.99 13.08
C GLN A 19 2.90 1.04 11.84
N SER A 20 1.61 0.79 12.02
CA SER A 20 0.58 1.15 11.06
C SER A 20 0.38 2.66 11.04
N ASN A 21 0.13 3.24 9.87
CA ASN A 21 0.07 4.69 9.70
C ASN A 21 -1.30 5.10 9.12
N TYR A 22 -2.32 5.07 9.98
CA TYR A 22 -3.69 5.37 9.58
C TYR A 22 -3.94 6.88 9.46
N LEU A 23 -4.10 7.35 8.23
CA LEU A 23 -4.39 8.74 7.90
C LEU A 23 -5.80 8.87 7.31
N LYS A 24 -6.46 10.01 7.51
CA LYS A 24 -7.79 10.26 6.92
C LYS A 24 -7.76 10.12 5.40
N GLY A 25 -8.80 9.49 4.86
CA GLY A 25 -8.88 9.20 3.45
C GLY A 25 -10.19 8.50 3.08
N TYR A 26 -10.17 7.86 1.92
CA TYR A 26 -11.34 7.22 1.37
C TYR A 26 -10.99 6.03 0.47
N ILE A 27 -11.97 5.15 0.28
CA ILE A 27 -12.00 4.06 -0.70
C ILE A 27 -13.16 4.33 -1.65
N VAL A 28 -12.94 4.17 -2.96
CA VAL A 28 -14.01 4.05 -3.94
C VAL A 28 -14.19 2.56 -4.24
N ASN A 29 -15.33 2.00 -3.83
CA ASN A 29 -15.59 0.58 -4.00
C ASN A 29 -15.95 0.24 -5.46
N SER A 30 -16.19 -1.05 -5.75
CA SER A 30 -16.60 -1.49 -7.09
C SER A 30 -17.98 -0.99 -7.54
N THR A 31 -18.86 -0.57 -6.63
CA THR A 31 -20.18 0.03 -6.93
C THR A 31 -20.13 1.55 -7.13
N LEU A 32 -18.92 2.15 -7.11
CA LEU A 32 -18.66 3.59 -7.20
C LEU A 32 -19.11 4.40 -5.97
N ASP A 33 -19.43 3.75 -4.88
CA ASP A 33 -19.65 4.42 -3.60
C ASP A 33 -18.31 4.77 -2.95
N THR A 34 -18.30 5.91 -2.25
CA THR A 34 -17.12 6.39 -1.53
C THR A 34 -17.26 6.11 -0.03
N LEU A 35 -16.42 5.23 0.50
CA LEU A 35 -16.30 4.96 1.92
C LEU A 35 -15.24 5.88 2.52
N ARG A 36 -15.62 6.73 3.48
CA ARG A 36 -14.70 7.63 4.18
C ARG A 36 -14.22 7.00 5.48
N GLY A 37 -12.95 7.19 5.80
CA GLY A 37 -12.33 6.61 6.98
C GLY A 37 -10.83 6.88 7.02
N TYR A 38 -10.06 5.84 7.32
CA TYR A 38 -8.62 5.93 7.50
C TYR A 38 -7.89 4.87 6.68
N ILE A 39 -6.81 5.28 6.03
CA ILE A 39 -5.97 4.45 5.15
C ILE A 39 -4.63 4.21 5.84
N ASP A 40 -4.20 2.95 5.89
CA ASP A 40 -2.83 2.60 6.29
C ASP A 40 -1.83 3.05 5.20
N TYR A 41 -1.30 4.26 5.38
CA TYR A 41 -0.55 4.97 4.35
C TYR A 41 0.93 4.58 4.32
N LYS A 42 1.39 4.18 3.13
CA LYS A 42 2.79 3.84 2.83
C LYS A 42 3.38 4.84 1.82
N SER A 43 4.24 5.72 2.29
CA SER A 43 4.72 6.89 1.52
C SER A 43 5.59 6.57 0.30
N LYS A 44 6.30 5.43 0.29
CA LYS A 44 7.29 5.08 -0.75
C LYS A 44 6.75 4.18 -1.87
N VAL A 45 5.44 3.99 -1.99
CA VAL A 45 4.87 3.00 -2.91
C VAL A 45 4.21 3.65 -4.13
N ARG A 46 4.64 3.27 -5.34
CA ARG A 46 4.03 3.71 -6.62
C ARG A 46 2.96 2.73 -7.13
N THR A 47 3.06 1.46 -6.75
CA THR A 47 2.18 0.38 -7.17
C THR A 47 1.79 -0.44 -5.95
N VAL A 48 0.49 -0.51 -5.67
CA VAL A 48 -0.06 -1.14 -4.46
C VAL A 48 -1.00 -2.27 -4.89
N SER A 49 -0.78 -3.48 -4.36
CA SER A 49 -1.66 -4.64 -4.60
C SER A 49 -2.84 -4.70 -3.64
N ALA A 50 -2.72 -4.09 -2.46
CA ALA A 50 -3.76 -4.05 -1.44
C ALA A 50 -3.53 -2.88 -0.47
N VAL A 51 -4.61 -2.32 0.05
CA VAL A 51 -4.60 -1.24 1.04
C VAL A 51 -5.48 -1.62 2.23
N ASN A 52 -5.03 -1.28 3.45
CA ASN A 52 -5.85 -1.46 4.64
C ASN A 52 -6.62 -0.18 4.92
N PHE A 53 -7.90 -0.34 5.20
CA PHE A 53 -8.85 0.71 5.50
C PHE A 53 -9.51 0.45 6.85
N LYS A 54 -9.78 1.52 7.59
CA LYS A 54 -10.60 1.48 8.80
C LYS A 54 -11.71 2.51 8.68
N GLN A 55 -12.95 2.11 9.00
CA GLN A 55 -14.09 3.04 9.05
C GLN A 55 -13.93 4.05 10.20
N GLN A 56 -13.41 3.59 11.33
CA GLN A 56 -13.11 4.36 12.54
C GLN A 56 -11.71 3.99 13.03
N LEU A 57 -10.97 4.90 13.66
CA LEU A 57 -9.56 4.70 14.01
C LEU A 57 -9.35 3.47 14.93
N ASP A 58 -10.27 3.29 15.88
CA ASP A 58 -10.29 2.16 16.83
C ASP A 58 -11.02 0.92 16.29
N GLY A 59 -11.57 1.02 15.08
CA GLY A 59 -12.28 -0.07 14.42
C GLY A 59 -11.36 -1.13 13.81
N PRO A 60 -11.94 -2.26 13.38
CA PRO A 60 -11.22 -3.30 12.66
C PRO A 60 -10.72 -2.79 11.30
N ALA A 61 -9.57 -3.30 10.87
CA ALA A 61 -9.03 -3.03 9.54
C ALA A 61 -9.64 -3.99 8.50
N GLN A 62 -10.04 -3.44 7.36
CA GLN A 62 -10.50 -4.16 6.18
C GLN A 62 -9.50 -3.95 5.04
N THR A 63 -9.12 -5.03 4.36
CA THR A 63 -8.22 -4.96 3.21
C THR A 63 -9.02 -4.82 1.91
N PHE A 64 -8.66 -3.83 1.11
CA PHE A 64 -9.18 -3.62 -0.24
C PHE A 64 -8.11 -3.93 -1.27
N THR A 65 -8.53 -4.58 -2.35
CA THR A 65 -7.71 -4.94 -3.50
C THR A 65 -8.28 -4.29 -4.76
N PRO A 66 -7.51 -4.23 -5.85
CA PRO A 66 -8.01 -3.78 -7.15
C PRO A 66 -9.21 -4.57 -7.70
N GLU A 67 -9.53 -5.74 -7.12
CA GLU A 67 -10.70 -6.55 -7.49
C GLU A 67 -12.00 -6.01 -6.85
N ASN A 68 -11.92 -5.40 -5.67
CA ASN A 68 -13.08 -4.93 -4.91
C ASN A 68 -13.15 -3.41 -4.70
N ALA A 69 -12.15 -2.68 -5.18
CA ALA A 69 -12.12 -1.22 -5.17
C ALA A 69 -11.56 -0.64 -6.48
N LYS A 70 -12.16 0.47 -6.90
CA LYS A 70 -11.73 1.24 -8.08
C LYS A 70 -10.58 2.19 -7.76
N GLY A 71 -10.42 2.59 -6.51
CA GLY A 71 -9.34 3.46 -6.10
C GLY A 71 -9.46 3.83 -4.63
N TYR A 72 -8.48 4.59 -4.15
CA TYR A 72 -8.45 5.11 -2.80
C TYR A 72 -7.62 6.39 -2.74
N GLY A 73 -7.80 7.17 -1.69
CA GLY A 73 -7.03 8.38 -1.48
C GLY A 73 -6.73 8.62 -0.02
N VAL A 74 -5.63 9.31 0.21
CA VAL A 74 -5.28 9.90 1.50
C VAL A 74 -5.44 11.40 1.37
N ASP A 75 -6.26 11.99 2.24
CA ASP A 75 -6.70 13.39 2.13
C ASP A 75 -5.49 14.33 2.11
N GLY A 76 -5.44 15.23 1.13
CA GLY A 76 -4.36 16.21 0.96
C GLY A 76 -2.99 15.65 0.55
N LEU A 77 -2.87 14.33 0.30
CA LEU A 77 -1.58 13.68 0.01
C LEU A 77 -1.53 13.04 -1.37
N GLN A 78 -2.17 11.88 -1.54
CA GLN A 78 -2.03 11.06 -2.74
C GLN A 78 -3.33 10.30 -3.01
N ALA A 79 -3.64 10.14 -4.30
CA ALA A 79 -4.72 9.30 -4.77
C ALA A 79 -4.17 8.15 -5.61
N PHE A 80 -4.88 7.03 -5.59
CA PHE A 80 -4.54 5.82 -6.31
C PHE A 80 -5.78 5.28 -7.02
N GLU A 81 -5.59 4.79 -8.24
CA GLU A 81 -6.67 4.28 -9.08
C GLU A 81 -6.29 2.90 -9.61
N SER A 82 -7.28 2.03 -9.75
CA SER A 82 -7.12 0.64 -10.18
C SER A 82 -7.00 0.58 -11.70
N PHE A 83 -5.90 -0.02 -12.19
CA PHE A 83 -5.67 -0.23 -13.62
C PHE A 83 -5.16 -1.63 -13.90
N ASN A 84 -5.63 -2.21 -15.02
CA ASN A 84 -5.05 -3.43 -15.57
C ASN A 84 -3.86 -3.07 -16.46
N VAL A 85 -2.65 -3.38 -16.00
CA VAL A 85 -1.40 -3.02 -16.68
C VAL A 85 -0.54 -4.24 -16.96
N ARG A 86 0.45 -4.04 -17.84
CA ARG A 86 1.49 -5.02 -18.13
C ARG A 86 2.73 -4.61 -17.33
N ILE A 87 3.08 -5.41 -16.33
CA ILE A 87 4.23 -5.18 -15.44
C ILE A 87 5.42 -5.93 -16.01
N SER A 88 6.53 -5.24 -16.26
CA SER A 88 7.79 -5.83 -16.69
C SER A 88 8.33 -6.80 -15.64
N LYS A 89 8.89 -7.93 -16.08
CA LYS A 89 9.63 -8.87 -15.23
C LYS A 89 11.15 -8.67 -15.32
N GLY A 90 11.60 -7.65 -16.06
CA GLY A 90 13.01 -7.31 -16.19
C GLY A 90 13.67 -7.10 -14.84
N ALA A 91 14.87 -7.66 -14.68
CA ALA A 91 15.68 -7.45 -13.50
C ALA A 91 16.06 -5.97 -13.38
N THR A 92 15.98 -5.43 -12.16
CA THR A 92 16.39 -4.05 -11.84
C THR A 92 17.72 -3.98 -11.10
N LYS A 93 18.28 -5.14 -10.73
CA LYS A 93 19.58 -5.27 -10.07
C LYS A 93 20.62 -5.78 -11.06
N THR A 94 21.83 -5.26 -10.94
CA THR A 94 22.98 -5.57 -11.81
C THR A 94 23.25 -7.06 -11.94
N GLU A 95 23.12 -7.81 -10.86
CA GLU A 95 23.44 -9.25 -10.82
C GLU A 95 22.44 -10.10 -11.63
N GLY A 96 21.24 -9.56 -11.92
CA GLY A 96 20.19 -10.25 -12.66
C GLY A 96 20.00 -9.76 -14.09
N LEU A 97 20.79 -8.77 -14.53
CA LEU A 97 20.70 -8.24 -15.89
C LEU A 97 21.20 -9.28 -16.89
N LYS A 98 20.42 -9.50 -17.95
CA LYS A 98 20.79 -10.34 -19.08
C LYS A 98 21.30 -9.48 -20.22
N ILE A 99 22.16 -10.04 -21.05
CA ILE A 99 22.56 -9.39 -22.31
C ILE A 99 21.34 -9.40 -23.25
N GLY A 100 20.97 -8.24 -23.78
CA GLY A 100 19.81 -8.05 -24.65
C GLY A 100 18.60 -7.38 -23.96
N ILE A 101 17.54 -7.13 -24.74
CA ILE A 101 16.31 -6.49 -24.23
C ILE A 101 15.41 -7.56 -23.61
N ASP A 102 15.05 -7.40 -22.34
CA ASP A 102 13.99 -8.21 -21.71
C ASP A 102 12.61 -7.67 -22.08
N THR A 103 11.84 -8.45 -22.82
CA THR A 103 10.46 -8.13 -23.24
C THR A 103 9.40 -8.85 -22.40
N SER A 104 9.82 -9.63 -21.40
CA SER A 104 8.94 -10.44 -20.58
C SER A 104 8.12 -9.58 -19.61
N SER A 105 6.85 -9.94 -19.46
CA SER A 105 5.91 -9.18 -18.64
C SER A 105 4.77 -10.05 -18.14
N ARG A 106 4.03 -9.54 -17.15
CA ARG A 106 2.76 -10.13 -16.69
C ARG A 106 1.65 -9.09 -16.70
N ARG A 107 0.42 -9.52 -16.97
CA ARG A 107 -0.77 -8.70 -16.71
C ARG A 107 -1.13 -8.76 -15.24
N ALA A 108 -1.51 -7.62 -14.67
CA ALA A 108 -2.00 -7.52 -13.31
C ALA A 108 -2.89 -6.28 -13.17
N THR A 109 -3.91 -6.38 -12.33
CA THR A 109 -4.67 -5.21 -11.87
C THR A 109 -4.05 -4.72 -10.57
N VAL A 110 -3.67 -3.45 -10.52
CA VAL A 110 -2.97 -2.83 -9.38
C VAL A 110 -3.48 -1.42 -9.16
N PHE A 111 -3.32 -0.89 -7.96
CA PHE A 111 -3.49 0.52 -7.69
C PHE A 111 -2.24 1.29 -8.11
N LEU A 112 -2.42 2.27 -8.99
CA LEU A 112 -1.37 3.18 -9.44
C LEU A 112 -1.59 4.56 -8.86
N LYS A 113 -0.50 5.18 -8.40
CA LYS A 113 -0.54 6.57 -7.94
C LYS A 113 -0.92 7.51 -9.08
N VAL A 114 -1.93 8.33 -8.85
CA VAL A 114 -2.31 9.42 -9.76
C VAL A 114 -1.28 10.54 -9.64
N LEU A 115 -0.59 10.85 -10.74
CA LEU A 115 0.42 11.93 -10.79
C LEU A 115 -0.18 13.26 -11.26
N GLN A 116 -1.16 13.20 -12.14
CA GLN A 116 -1.83 14.37 -12.70
C GLN A 116 -3.25 13.98 -13.09
N ARG A 117 -4.19 14.90 -12.87
CA ARG A 117 -5.53 14.86 -13.48
C ARG A 117 -5.60 15.98 -14.50
N GLY A 118 -6.09 15.66 -15.70
CA GLY A 118 -6.31 16.67 -16.73
C GLY A 118 -7.50 17.57 -16.35
N PRO A 119 -7.58 18.80 -16.91
CA PRO A 119 -8.84 19.52 -16.94
C PRO A 119 -9.85 18.68 -17.76
N ASN A 120 -11.01 18.42 -17.16
CA ASN A 120 -12.17 17.87 -17.86
C ASN A 120 -12.87 18.97 -18.63
#